data_AF-A0A5A8AI21-F1
#
_entry.id   AF-A0A5A8AI21-F1
#
_cell.length_a   1.000
_cell.length_b   1.000
_cell.length_c   1.000
_cell.angle_alpha   90.00
_cell.angle_beta   90.00
_cell.angle_gamma   90.00
#
_symmetry.space_group_name_H-M   'P 1'
#
loop_
_entity.id
_entity.type
_entity.pdbx_description
1 polymer ?
#
loop_
_entity_poly.entity_id
_entity_poly.type
_entity_poly.pdbx_seq_one_letter_code
_entity_poly.pdbx_strand_id
1 'polypeptide(L)'
;MKNYMIIFLIAIISCSQTADQKQITYNEEHQIANEIDEKSSSLKNSSGQKTHGTFETYVNNKSFFIRTFDINKDGIADKVVSNVAYEGEDLFVFFGNKAGGYDEVLETTNFSEDGGNIIKDIYEIAGEKGFMVKTYFPDKGYYEKEFYIVPENNTWILKNTIYKTMSDVSENSVKYICDVMQNINITKSGWSEKLQPIPDENERNRKCRTESVKNSVKQYIIQDPDGYTNLRKDKNTSLAILQKINSGESIEVINNTGDWFLIKTKKGMTGYVHKSRVQVN
;
A
#
# COMPACT_ATOMS: atom_id res chain seq x y z
N MET A 1 -14.57 -23.27 26.34
CA MET A 1 -14.50 -22.43 27.57
C MET A 1 -13.36 -23.02 28.43
N LYS A 2 -13.12 -22.60 29.67
CA LYS A 2 -13.36 -23.56 30.76
C LYS A 2 -13.81 -24.94 30.23
N ASN A 3 -12.87 -25.87 30.10
CA ASN A 3 -13.07 -27.31 29.93
C ASN A 3 -11.87 -28.00 30.59
N TYR A 4 -11.58 -27.58 31.82
CA TYR A 4 -10.82 -28.36 32.78
C TYR A 4 -11.86 -29.11 33.63
N MET A 5 -12.31 -30.25 33.14
CA MET A 5 -12.85 -31.34 33.93
C MET A 5 -12.92 -32.56 33.00
N ILE A 6 -12.50 -33.72 33.51
CA ILE A 6 -12.40 -35.01 32.82
C ILE A 6 -11.04 -35.24 32.12
N ILE A 7 -9.95 -35.03 32.87
CA ILE A 7 -8.78 -35.91 32.79
C ILE A 7 -8.62 -36.49 34.20
N PHE A 8 -9.50 -37.42 34.56
CA PHE A 8 -9.37 -38.41 35.64
C PHE A 8 -10.65 -39.26 35.61
N LEU A 9 -10.49 -40.58 35.80
CA LEU A 9 -11.36 -41.71 35.39
C LEU A 9 -11.08 -42.12 33.93
N ILE A 10 -10.42 -43.23 33.61
CA ILE A 10 -10.32 -44.53 34.31
C ILE A 10 -8.90 -45.08 34.11
N ALA A 11 -8.15 -45.18 35.20
CA ALA A 11 -7.19 -46.26 35.34
C ALA A 11 -7.95 -47.46 35.93
N ILE A 12 -7.51 -48.66 35.55
CA ILE A 12 -7.85 -49.98 36.10
C ILE A 12 -9.15 -50.62 35.56
N ILE A 13 -9.07 -51.31 34.43
CA ILE A 13 -9.42 -52.74 34.35
C ILE A 13 -8.41 -53.42 33.40
N SER A 14 -7.42 -54.09 33.99
CA SER A 14 -6.70 -55.16 33.33
C SER A 14 -7.61 -56.39 33.24
N CYS A 15 -8.06 -56.74 32.05
CA CYS A 15 -8.42 -58.13 31.73
C CYS A 15 -8.43 -58.35 30.22
N SER A 16 -7.45 -59.13 29.74
CA SER A 16 -7.38 -59.90 28.49
C SER A 16 -8.31 -59.48 27.34
N GLN A 17 -7.82 -58.66 26.42
CA GLN A 17 -8.33 -58.63 25.05
C GLN A 17 -7.43 -59.50 24.15
N THR A 18 -8.04 -60.43 23.42
CA THR A 18 -7.35 -61.31 22.47
C THR A 18 -6.83 -60.51 21.27
N ALA A 19 -5.83 -61.04 20.55
CA ALA A 19 -5.22 -60.37 19.39
C ALA A 19 -6.24 -59.91 18.33
N ASP A 20 -7.36 -60.63 18.20
CA ASP A 20 -8.48 -60.27 17.33
C ASP A 20 -9.18 -58.97 17.74
N GLN A 21 -9.32 -58.69 19.05
CA GLN A 21 -9.97 -57.46 19.52
C GLN A 21 -9.13 -56.22 19.25
N LYS A 22 -7.78 -56.31 19.35
CA LYS A 22 -6.87 -55.21 18.96
C LYS A 22 -6.91 -54.93 17.44
N GLN A 23 -7.08 -55.96 16.63
CA GLN A 23 -7.17 -55.83 15.17
C GLN A 23 -8.48 -55.13 14.76
N ILE A 24 -9.59 -55.43 15.46
CA ILE A 24 -10.90 -54.81 15.23
C ILE A 24 -10.87 -53.32 15.63
N THR A 25 -10.27 -52.96 16.77
CA THR A 25 -10.18 -51.54 17.18
C THR A 25 -9.30 -50.72 16.22
N TYR A 26 -8.20 -51.30 15.73
CA TYR A 26 -7.31 -50.65 14.76
C TYR A 26 -8.00 -50.39 13.40
N ASN A 27 -8.82 -51.33 12.94
CA ASN A 27 -9.53 -51.21 11.67
C ASN A 27 -10.71 -50.23 11.74
N GLU A 28 -11.40 -50.14 12.88
CA GLU A 28 -12.48 -49.16 13.10
C GLU A 28 -11.93 -47.74 13.24
N GLU A 29 -10.80 -47.53 13.92
CA GLU A 29 -10.15 -46.21 14.02
C GLU A 29 -9.61 -45.71 12.66
N HIS A 30 -9.08 -46.61 11.81
CA HIS A 30 -8.63 -46.25 10.46
C HIS A 30 -9.79 -45.97 9.48
N GLN A 31 -10.94 -46.63 9.61
CA GLN A 31 -12.13 -46.30 8.83
C GLN A 31 -12.71 -44.93 9.21
N ILE A 32 -12.73 -44.61 10.51
CA ILE A 32 -13.21 -43.31 11.00
C ILE A 32 -12.25 -42.18 10.59
N ALA A 33 -10.93 -42.41 10.60
CA ALA A 33 -9.95 -41.43 10.12
C ALA A 33 -10.10 -41.14 8.62
N ASN A 34 -10.33 -42.16 7.79
CA ASN A 34 -10.53 -42.00 6.35
C ASN A 34 -11.87 -41.32 6.00
N GLU A 35 -12.96 -41.59 6.73
CA GLU A 35 -14.22 -40.87 6.57
C GLU A 35 -14.12 -39.40 7.02
N ILE A 36 -13.28 -39.09 8.02
CA ILE A 36 -12.99 -37.71 8.45
C ILE A 36 -12.14 -36.98 7.40
N ASP A 37 -11.21 -37.65 6.72
CA ASP A 37 -10.42 -37.06 5.63
C ASP A 37 -11.25 -36.87 4.33
N GLU A 38 -12.18 -37.78 4.00
CA GLU A 38 -13.14 -37.58 2.90
C GLU A 38 -14.19 -36.49 3.20
N LYS A 39 -14.62 -36.34 4.46
CA LYS A 39 -15.47 -35.20 4.87
C LYS A 39 -14.70 -33.88 5.02
N SER A 40 -13.43 -33.91 5.39
CA SER A 40 -12.54 -32.73 5.47
C SER A 40 -12.17 -32.22 4.07
N SER A 41 -11.99 -33.12 3.09
CA SER A 41 -11.76 -32.76 1.69
C SER A 41 -13.02 -32.23 0.98
N SER A 42 -14.23 -32.61 1.43
CA SER A 42 -15.50 -32.05 0.93
C SER A 42 -15.98 -30.77 1.64
N LEU A 43 -15.39 -30.39 2.78
CA LEU A 43 -15.70 -29.15 3.52
C LEU A 43 -14.62 -28.05 3.42
N LYS A 44 -13.58 -28.23 2.58
CA LYS A 44 -12.55 -27.22 2.31
C LYS A 44 -12.74 -26.41 1.02
N ASN A 45 -13.93 -26.43 0.43
CA ASN A 45 -14.28 -25.54 -0.69
C ASN A 45 -15.13 -24.33 -0.23
N SER A 46 -14.64 -23.58 0.76
CA SER A 46 -15.11 -22.21 1.01
C SER A 46 -13.98 -21.23 1.39
N SER A 47 -12.80 -21.41 0.81
CA SER A 47 -11.86 -20.31 0.57
C SER A 47 -11.91 -20.01 -0.92
N GLY A 48 -12.33 -18.78 -1.27
CA GLY A 48 -12.76 -18.37 -2.61
C GLY A 48 -11.99 -19.03 -3.76
N GLN A 49 -12.71 -19.80 -4.57
CA GLN A 49 -12.29 -20.04 -5.94
C GLN A 49 -12.20 -18.67 -6.61
N LYS A 50 -10.98 -18.23 -6.94
CA LYS A 50 -10.77 -17.09 -7.83
C LYS A 50 -11.39 -17.44 -9.18
N THR A 51 -12.61 -16.98 -9.40
CA THR A 51 -13.19 -16.93 -10.73
C THR A 51 -12.31 -15.99 -11.54
N HIS A 52 -11.62 -16.48 -12.57
CA HIS A 52 -10.99 -15.61 -13.58
C HIS A 52 -12.08 -14.67 -14.09
N GLY A 53 -12.00 -13.41 -13.66
CA GLY A 53 -13.04 -12.43 -13.88
C GLY A 53 -12.80 -11.73 -15.19
N THR A 54 -13.85 -11.57 -16.01
CA THR A 54 -13.78 -10.56 -17.07
C THR A 54 -13.62 -9.18 -16.42
N PHE A 55 -13.09 -8.19 -17.15
CA PHE A 55 -12.86 -6.84 -16.62
C PHE A 55 -14.11 -6.25 -15.91
N GLU A 56 -15.30 -6.55 -16.41
CA GLU A 56 -16.60 -6.12 -15.89
C GLU A 56 -16.82 -6.54 -14.43
N THR A 57 -16.23 -7.65 -13.99
CA THR A 57 -16.28 -8.17 -12.62
C THR A 57 -15.80 -7.14 -11.59
N TYR A 58 -14.86 -6.28 -11.99
CA TYR A 58 -14.24 -5.30 -11.11
C TYR A 58 -14.90 -3.92 -11.18
N VAL A 59 -15.72 -3.69 -12.21
CA VAL A 59 -16.40 -2.41 -12.40
C VAL A 59 -17.43 -2.22 -11.28
N ASN A 60 -17.41 -1.05 -10.63
CA ASN A 60 -18.24 -0.71 -9.47
C ASN A 60 -17.99 -1.52 -8.19
N ASN A 61 -16.96 -2.37 -8.15
CA ASN A 61 -16.55 -3.06 -6.94
C ASN A 61 -15.68 -2.13 -6.07
N LYS A 62 -16.14 -1.80 -4.86
CA LYS A 62 -15.45 -0.87 -3.96
C LYS A 62 -14.16 -1.44 -3.35
N SER A 63 -13.98 -2.76 -3.35
CA SER A 63 -12.74 -3.40 -2.89
C SER A 63 -11.60 -3.25 -3.91
N PHE A 64 -11.86 -2.71 -5.09
CA PHE A 64 -10.88 -2.48 -6.14
C PHE A 64 -10.87 -1.01 -6.58
N PHE A 65 -9.69 -0.54 -7.01
CA PHE A 65 -9.56 0.66 -7.81
C PHE A 65 -9.02 0.32 -9.19
N ILE A 66 -9.38 1.15 -10.17
CA ILE A 66 -9.00 0.97 -11.55
C ILE A 66 -8.20 2.19 -11.98
N ARG A 67 -7.11 1.94 -12.72
CA ARG A 67 -6.38 2.96 -13.45
C ARG A 67 -6.36 2.64 -14.93
N THR A 68 -6.35 3.69 -15.74
CA THR A 68 -6.41 3.60 -17.20
C THR A 68 -5.23 4.32 -17.80
N PHE A 69 -4.42 3.60 -18.55
CA PHE A 69 -3.22 4.09 -19.25
C PHE A 69 -3.04 3.29 -20.54
N ASP A 70 -2.24 3.77 -21.49
CA ASP A 70 -1.74 2.94 -22.58
C ASP A 70 -0.41 2.31 -22.13
N ILE A 71 -0.45 1.06 -21.66
CA ILE A 71 0.68 0.37 -21.00
C ILE A 71 1.62 -0.20 -22.05
N ASN A 72 1.08 -0.74 -23.14
CA ASN A 72 1.85 -1.42 -24.18
C ASN A 72 2.28 -0.48 -25.33
N LYS A 73 1.80 0.78 -25.32
CA LYS A 73 2.04 1.84 -26.31
C LYS A 73 1.49 1.51 -27.69
N ASP A 74 0.30 0.89 -27.75
CA ASP A 74 -0.40 0.57 -28.99
C ASP A 74 -1.47 1.62 -29.38
N GLY A 75 -1.67 2.64 -28.56
CA GLY A 75 -2.65 3.71 -28.75
C GLY A 75 -4.06 3.37 -28.26
N ILE A 76 -4.26 2.20 -27.63
CA ILE A 76 -5.50 1.77 -27.00
C ILE A 76 -5.34 1.88 -25.48
N ALA A 77 -6.40 2.30 -24.79
CA ALA A 77 -6.38 2.47 -23.35
C ALA A 77 -6.56 1.13 -22.63
N ASP A 78 -5.54 0.74 -21.86
CA ASP A 78 -5.50 -0.46 -21.02
C ASP A 78 -6.08 -0.20 -19.62
N LYS A 79 -6.18 -1.25 -18.81
CA LYS A 79 -6.68 -1.20 -17.42
C LYS A 79 -5.71 -1.90 -16.49
N VAL A 80 -5.39 -1.23 -15.39
CA VAL A 80 -4.77 -1.88 -14.22
C VAL A 80 -5.76 -1.84 -13.08
N VAL A 81 -6.10 -3.01 -12.56
CA VAL A 81 -7.04 -3.21 -11.47
C VAL A 81 -6.26 -3.69 -10.27
N SER A 82 -6.51 -3.12 -9.10
CA SER A 82 -5.89 -3.61 -7.87
C SER A 82 -6.84 -3.45 -6.69
N ASN A 83 -6.70 -4.32 -5.69
CA ASN A 83 -7.37 -4.10 -4.41
C ASN A 83 -7.01 -2.72 -3.85
N VAL A 84 -7.99 -2.06 -3.23
CA VAL A 84 -7.70 -0.88 -2.40
C VAL A 84 -6.93 -1.31 -1.14
N ALA A 85 -6.29 -0.36 -0.48
CA ALA A 85 -5.56 -0.62 0.76
C ALA A 85 -6.42 -1.39 1.79
N TYR A 86 -5.84 -2.43 2.39
CA TYR A 86 -6.45 -3.33 3.38
C TYR A 86 -7.57 -4.26 2.87
N GLU A 87 -7.88 -4.28 1.57
CA GLU A 87 -8.94 -5.11 0.98
C GLU A 87 -8.40 -6.31 0.18
N GLY A 88 -7.09 -6.57 0.27
CA GLY A 88 -6.43 -7.66 -0.45
C GLY A 88 -5.15 -7.18 -1.14
N GLU A 89 -4.51 -8.12 -1.84
CA GLU A 89 -3.24 -7.90 -2.51
C GLU A 89 -3.30 -8.11 -4.02
N ASP A 90 -4.45 -8.35 -4.63
CA ASP A 90 -4.53 -8.67 -6.05
C ASP A 90 -4.19 -7.46 -6.94
N LEU A 91 -3.55 -7.77 -8.07
CA LEU A 91 -3.28 -6.86 -9.17
C LEU A 91 -3.50 -7.58 -10.50
N PHE A 92 -4.33 -6.98 -11.34
CA PHE A 92 -4.65 -7.47 -12.68
C PHE A 92 -4.32 -6.41 -13.73
N VAL A 93 -3.87 -6.84 -14.91
CA VAL A 93 -3.68 -5.97 -16.08
C VAL A 93 -4.51 -6.52 -17.23
N PHE A 94 -5.26 -5.63 -17.87
CA PHE A 94 -6.03 -5.93 -19.06
C PHE A 94 -5.59 -5.03 -20.21
N PHE A 95 -5.21 -5.62 -21.34
CA PHE A 95 -4.98 -4.85 -22.57
C PHE A 95 -6.29 -4.57 -23.28
N GLY A 96 -6.46 -3.32 -23.70
CA GLY A 96 -7.58 -2.93 -24.54
C GLY A 96 -7.40 -3.48 -25.95
N ASN A 97 -8.49 -3.93 -26.57
CA ASN A 97 -8.46 -4.44 -27.95
C ASN A 97 -9.29 -3.58 -28.91
N LYS A 98 -9.06 -3.75 -30.22
CA LYS A 98 -9.74 -2.98 -31.27
C LYS A 98 -11.25 -3.21 -31.34
N ALA A 99 -11.75 -4.28 -30.73
CA ALA A 99 -13.18 -4.57 -30.62
C ALA A 99 -13.84 -3.82 -29.44
N GLY A 100 -13.08 -3.07 -28.65
CA GLY A 100 -13.55 -2.35 -27.47
C GLY A 100 -13.63 -3.20 -26.21
N GLY A 101 -13.09 -4.42 -26.24
CA GLY A 101 -12.99 -5.32 -25.10
C GLY A 101 -11.63 -5.24 -24.38
N TYR A 102 -11.49 -6.08 -23.35
CA TYR A 102 -10.32 -6.14 -22.48
C TYR A 102 -9.86 -7.59 -22.31
N ASP A 103 -8.60 -7.85 -22.64
CA ASP A 103 -7.97 -9.17 -22.51
C ASP A 103 -7.05 -9.16 -21.27
N GLU A 104 -7.27 -10.06 -20.31
CA GLU A 104 -6.39 -10.19 -19.15
C GLU A 104 -5.02 -10.69 -19.58
N VAL A 105 -3.96 -9.97 -19.20
CA VAL A 105 -2.59 -10.25 -19.59
C VAL A 105 -1.63 -10.40 -18.41
N LEU A 106 -2.08 -10.08 -17.19
CA LEU A 106 -1.34 -10.31 -15.95
C LEU A 106 -2.32 -10.49 -14.79
N GLU A 107 -2.09 -11.51 -13.98
CA GLU A 107 -2.58 -11.64 -12.62
C GLU A 107 -1.36 -11.78 -11.70
N THR A 108 -1.25 -10.92 -10.68
CA THR A 108 -0.16 -10.91 -9.70
C THR A 108 -0.60 -10.18 -8.44
N THR A 109 0.35 -9.73 -7.60
CA THR A 109 0.06 -8.95 -6.40
C THR A 109 0.39 -7.46 -6.56
N ASN A 110 -0.24 -6.63 -5.73
CA ASN A 110 -0.05 -5.18 -5.66
C ASN A 110 1.07 -4.75 -4.70
N PHE A 111 1.89 -5.72 -4.26
CA PHE A 111 3.03 -5.52 -3.36
C PHE A 111 2.67 -4.97 -1.98
N SER A 112 1.40 -5.06 -1.57
CA SER A 112 1.02 -4.88 -0.18
C SER A 112 1.55 -6.04 0.67
N GLU A 113 1.86 -5.77 1.93
CA GLU A 113 2.49 -6.70 2.86
C GLU A 113 1.64 -6.80 4.14
N ASP A 114 1.57 -7.99 4.74
CA ASP A 114 0.95 -8.16 6.05
C ASP A 114 1.77 -7.44 7.13
N GLY A 115 1.15 -6.47 7.81
CA GLY A 115 1.81 -5.58 8.77
C GLY A 115 2.89 -4.67 8.17
N GLY A 116 2.96 -4.55 6.83
CA GLY A 116 4.02 -3.84 6.13
C GLY A 116 3.50 -2.68 5.27
N ASN A 117 4.15 -2.48 4.12
CA ASN A 117 3.73 -1.47 3.18
C ASN A 117 2.37 -1.84 2.56
N ILE A 118 1.53 -0.84 2.32
CA ILE A 118 0.25 -1.00 1.62
C ILE A 118 0.25 -0.22 0.32
N ILE A 119 -0.54 -0.68 -0.65
CA ILE A 119 -0.75 0.01 -1.92
C ILE A 119 -1.21 1.47 -1.70
N LYS A 120 -0.54 2.40 -2.38
CA LYS A 120 -0.90 3.82 -2.43
C LYS A 120 -1.66 4.13 -3.70
N ASP A 121 -1.04 3.85 -4.84
CA ASP A 121 -1.60 4.08 -6.17
C ASP A 121 -0.73 3.40 -7.25
N ILE A 122 -1.21 3.41 -8.49
CA ILE A 122 -0.53 2.93 -9.68
C ILE A 122 -0.43 4.09 -10.69
N TYR A 123 0.73 4.25 -11.31
CA TYR A 123 1.05 5.37 -12.19
C TYR A 123 1.57 4.88 -13.55
N GLU A 124 1.25 5.62 -14.60
CA GLU A 124 1.86 5.43 -15.92
C GLU A 124 3.35 5.78 -15.89
N ILE A 125 4.16 5.05 -16.65
CA ILE A 125 5.54 5.45 -16.95
C ILE A 125 5.54 6.31 -18.21
N ALA A 126 5.97 7.57 -18.07
CA ALA A 126 5.97 8.51 -19.18
C ALA A 126 6.93 8.08 -20.30
N GLY A 127 6.41 7.95 -21.52
CA GLY A 127 7.20 7.68 -22.73
C GLY A 127 7.73 6.25 -22.87
N GLU A 128 7.48 5.36 -21.91
CA GLU A 128 7.94 3.96 -21.93
C GLU A 128 6.76 3.00 -21.70
N LYS A 129 6.93 1.74 -22.10
CA LYS A 129 5.95 0.68 -21.78
C LYS A 129 5.96 0.38 -20.29
N GLY A 130 4.83 -0.07 -19.77
CA GLY A 130 4.70 -0.50 -18.38
C GLY A 130 4.04 0.53 -17.46
N PHE A 131 4.10 0.26 -16.17
CA PHE A 131 3.52 1.07 -15.11
C PHE A 131 4.33 0.94 -13.82
N MET A 132 4.09 1.86 -12.89
CA MET A 132 4.72 1.86 -11.57
C MET A 132 3.68 1.67 -10.48
N VAL A 133 3.89 0.67 -9.63
CA VAL A 133 3.08 0.44 -8.42
C VAL A 133 3.77 1.11 -7.25
N LYS A 134 3.06 2.00 -6.55
CA LYS A 134 3.59 2.69 -5.37
C LYS A 134 2.98 2.14 -4.11
N THR A 135 3.81 1.75 -3.15
CA THR A 135 3.37 1.38 -1.80
C THR A 135 4.01 2.28 -0.75
N TYR A 136 3.40 2.35 0.42
CA TYR A 136 3.90 3.13 1.55
C TYR A 136 3.64 2.42 2.87
N PHE A 137 4.51 2.65 3.85
CA PHE A 137 4.30 2.20 5.21
C PHE A 137 3.35 3.17 5.94
N PRO A 138 2.18 2.72 6.43
CA PRO A 138 1.15 3.60 6.98
C PRO A 138 1.44 4.09 8.40
N ASP A 139 2.32 3.40 9.14
CA ASP A 139 2.64 3.71 10.53
C ASP A 139 3.78 4.73 10.67
N LYS A 140 4.42 4.80 11.85
CA LYS A 140 5.51 5.73 12.12
C LYS A 140 6.73 5.42 11.26
N GLY A 141 7.24 6.47 10.61
CA GLY A 141 8.42 6.42 9.76
C GLY A 141 8.08 6.86 8.35
N TYR A 142 9.07 6.80 7.46
CA TYR A 142 8.86 7.02 6.05
C TYR A 142 9.50 5.87 5.31
N TYR A 143 8.68 5.04 4.69
CA TYR A 143 9.15 3.95 3.84
C TYR A 143 8.21 3.79 2.66
N GLU A 144 8.64 4.24 1.49
CA GLU A 144 7.91 4.08 0.23
C GLU A 144 8.68 3.13 -0.70
N LYS A 145 7.93 2.36 -1.49
CA LYS A 145 8.49 1.49 -2.53
C LYS A 145 7.78 1.80 -3.85
N GLU A 146 8.54 1.94 -4.92
CA GLU A 146 8.02 2.18 -6.28
C GLU A 146 8.52 1.05 -7.18
N PHE A 147 7.62 0.17 -7.59
CA PHE A 147 7.89 -1.05 -8.36
C PHE A 147 7.63 -0.79 -9.83
N TYR A 148 8.65 -0.89 -10.67
CA TYR A 148 8.56 -0.62 -12.11
C TYR A 148 8.35 -1.92 -12.89
N ILE A 149 7.16 -2.07 -13.45
CA ILE A 149 6.69 -3.30 -14.09
C ILE A 149 6.53 -3.04 -15.58
N VAL A 150 7.19 -3.86 -16.40
CA VAL A 150 7.22 -3.70 -17.85
C VAL A 150 6.83 -5.00 -18.56
N PRO A 151 6.05 -4.94 -19.65
CA PRO A 151 5.79 -6.10 -20.48
C PRO A 151 6.99 -6.40 -21.40
N GLU A 152 7.47 -7.64 -21.40
CA GLU A 152 8.56 -8.13 -22.26
C GLU A 152 8.22 -9.52 -22.84
N ASN A 153 8.11 -9.65 -24.16
CA ASN A 153 7.97 -10.94 -24.88
C ASN A 153 6.95 -11.91 -24.24
N ASN A 154 5.68 -11.48 -24.11
CA ASN A 154 4.58 -12.23 -23.45
C ASN A 154 4.81 -12.55 -21.96
N THR A 155 5.78 -11.91 -21.33
CA THR A 155 6.00 -11.97 -19.88
C THR A 155 5.98 -10.58 -19.28
N TRP A 156 5.95 -10.51 -17.96
CA TRP A 156 5.98 -9.27 -17.20
C TRP A 156 7.19 -9.29 -16.29
N ILE A 157 8.00 -8.24 -16.37
CA ILE A 157 9.25 -8.10 -15.64
C ILE A 157 9.11 -6.96 -14.66
N LEU A 158 9.35 -7.24 -13.38
CA LEU A 158 9.72 -6.22 -12.41
C LEU A 158 11.18 -5.84 -12.68
N LYS A 159 11.38 -4.68 -13.31
CA LYS A 159 12.70 -4.23 -13.77
C LYS A 159 13.53 -3.73 -12.58
N ASN A 160 12.97 -2.82 -11.80
CA ASN A 160 13.61 -2.24 -10.64
C ASN A 160 12.58 -1.84 -9.57
N THR A 161 13.05 -1.75 -8.34
CA THR A 161 12.30 -1.20 -7.21
C THR A 161 13.07 -0.02 -6.65
N ILE A 162 12.43 1.14 -6.59
CA ILE A 162 12.97 2.31 -5.92
C ILE A 162 12.47 2.31 -4.48
N TYR A 163 13.38 2.10 -3.54
CA TYR A 163 13.12 2.20 -2.11
C TYR A 163 13.43 3.61 -1.61
N LYS A 164 12.52 4.20 -0.83
CA LYS A 164 12.70 5.52 -0.23
C LYS A 164 12.55 5.43 1.28
N THR A 165 13.56 5.83 2.02
CA THR A 165 13.56 5.83 3.49
C THR A 165 14.27 7.06 4.05
N MET A 166 13.95 7.45 5.28
CA MET A 166 14.64 8.56 5.97
C MET A 166 15.74 8.01 6.88
N SER A 167 16.82 8.76 7.06
CA SER A 167 17.89 8.41 8.02
C SER A 167 17.37 8.33 9.45
N ASP A 168 16.46 9.25 9.80
CA ASP A 168 15.91 9.44 11.14
C ASP A 168 14.67 10.36 11.05
N VAL A 169 14.12 10.72 12.20
CA VAL A 169 12.94 11.58 12.33
C VAL A 169 13.28 13.06 12.59
N SER A 170 14.56 13.46 12.50
CA SER A 170 15.02 14.82 12.77
C SER A 170 14.78 15.76 11.60
N GLU A 171 14.85 17.06 11.87
CA GLU A 171 14.74 18.12 10.85
C GLU A 171 15.88 18.10 9.82
N ASN A 172 17.02 17.49 10.16
CA ASN A 172 18.18 17.34 9.26
C ASN A 172 18.23 15.95 8.60
N SER A 173 17.13 15.20 8.69
CA SER A 173 17.05 13.85 8.12
C SER A 173 17.32 13.84 6.62
N VAL A 174 18.06 12.81 6.20
CA VAL A 174 18.42 12.58 4.81
C VAL A 174 17.46 11.54 4.24
N LYS A 175 16.83 11.85 3.10
CA LYS A 175 16.05 10.85 2.37
C LYS A 175 16.99 10.03 1.49
N TYR A 176 17.12 8.75 1.80
CA TYR A 176 17.78 7.79 0.93
C TYR A 176 16.81 7.30 -0.13
N ILE A 177 17.28 7.27 -1.37
CA ILE A 177 16.55 6.74 -2.51
C ILE A 177 17.45 5.72 -3.19
N CYS A 178 17.09 4.45 -3.03
CA CYS A 178 17.87 3.32 -3.49
C CYS A 178 17.17 2.70 -4.69
N ASP A 179 17.76 2.83 -5.88
CA ASP A 179 17.28 2.15 -7.08
C ASP A 179 17.90 0.76 -7.15
N VAL A 180 17.09 -0.28 -6.93
CA VAL A 180 17.54 -1.66 -6.86
C VAL A 180 17.00 -2.40 -8.08
N MET A 181 17.90 -2.88 -8.93
CA MET A 181 17.56 -3.71 -10.09
C MET A 181 17.00 -5.06 -9.62
N GLN A 182 15.84 -5.44 -10.12
CA GLN A 182 15.16 -6.68 -9.75
C GLN A 182 15.31 -7.72 -10.86
N ASN A 183 14.96 -7.36 -12.11
CA ASN A 183 14.92 -8.26 -13.27
C ASN A 183 14.17 -9.57 -12.99
N ILE A 184 13.02 -9.48 -12.32
CA ILE A 184 12.23 -10.64 -11.91
C ILE A 184 11.04 -10.80 -12.84
N ASN A 185 10.85 -12.01 -13.38
CA ASN A 185 9.61 -12.34 -14.07
C ASN A 185 8.49 -12.59 -13.06
N ILE A 186 7.51 -11.68 -13.01
CA ILE A 186 6.39 -11.69 -12.07
C ILE A 186 5.18 -12.49 -12.56
N THR A 187 5.26 -13.11 -13.74
CA THR A 187 4.22 -14.04 -14.23
C THR A 187 4.44 -15.47 -13.70
N LYS A 188 5.59 -15.74 -13.06
CA LYS A 188 5.94 -17.05 -12.53
C LYS A 188 5.60 -17.14 -11.04
N SER A 189 5.10 -18.28 -10.59
CA SER A 189 4.91 -18.52 -9.16
C SER A 189 6.21 -18.37 -8.37
N GLY A 190 6.10 -17.95 -7.09
CA GLY A 190 7.24 -17.75 -6.20
C GLY A 190 8.19 -16.62 -6.63
N TRP A 191 7.74 -15.69 -7.48
CA TRP A 191 8.57 -14.56 -7.91
C TRP A 191 8.93 -13.63 -6.73
N SER A 192 8.06 -13.51 -5.73
CA SER A 192 8.22 -12.62 -4.58
C SER A 192 9.40 -13.01 -3.69
N GLU A 193 9.72 -14.31 -3.60
CA GLU A 193 10.88 -14.83 -2.85
C GLU A 193 12.22 -14.36 -3.42
N LYS A 194 12.22 -13.86 -4.67
CA LYS A 194 13.42 -13.42 -5.38
C LYS A 194 13.66 -11.92 -5.27
N LEU A 195 12.75 -11.19 -4.62
CA LEU A 195 12.85 -9.73 -4.46
C LEU A 195 14.15 -9.37 -3.73
N GLN A 196 14.94 -8.51 -4.36
CA GLN A 196 16.13 -7.94 -3.75
C GLN A 196 15.72 -6.83 -2.79
N PRO A 197 16.13 -6.88 -1.50
CA PRO A 197 15.78 -5.86 -0.54
C PRO A 197 16.54 -4.55 -0.79
N ILE A 198 16.10 -3.49 -0.10
CA ILE A 198 16.90 -2.27 0.04
C ILE A 198 18.31 -2.61 0.59
N PRO A 199 19.39 -1.94 0.14
CA PRO A 199 20.71 -2.14 0.70
C PRO A 199 20.77 -1.93 2.21
N ASP A 200 21.66 -2.68 2.86
CA ASP A 200 21.97 -2.54 4.28
C ASP A 200 22.36 -1.11 4.62
N GLU A 201 22.03 -0.67 5.84
CA GLU A 201 22.13 0.74 6.25
C GLU A 201 23.54 1.32 6.08
N ASN A 202 24.57 0.54 6.41
CA ASN A 202 25.98 0.91 6.24
C ASN A 202 26.41 1.08 4.77
N GLU A 203 25.67 0.51 3.81
CA GLU A 203 25.95 0.61 2.38
C GLU A 203 25.12 1.69 1.67
N ARG A 204 24.09 2.26 2.32
CA ARG A 204 23.17 3.20 1.66
C ARG A 204 23.88 4.45 1.16
N ASN A 205 24.87 4.96 1.90
CA ASN A 205 25.67 6.12 1.50
C ASN A 205 26.41 5.93 0.18
N ARG A 206 26.77 4.69 -0.19
CA ARG A 206 27.49 4.37 -1.44
C ARG A 206 26.56 3.91 -2.56
N LYS A 207 25.41 3.32 -2.23
CA LYS A 207 24.49 2.67 -3.19
C LYS A 207 23.23 3.48 -3.48
N CYS A 208 22.87 4.43 -2.63
CA CYS A 208 21.64 5.20 -2.73
C CYS A 208 21.95 6.66 -2.98
N ARG A 209 21.10 7.32 -3.77
CA ARG A 209 21.15 8.78 -3.89
C ARG A 209 20.50 9.38 -2.65
N THR A 210 21.00 10.52 -2.21
CA THR A 210 20.46 11.25 -1.06
C THR A 210 19.75 12.50 -1.55
N GLU A 211 18.50 12.65 -1.14
CA GLU A 211 17.82 13.94 -1.17
C GLU A 211 17.92 14.49 0.24
N SER A 212 18.80 15.49 0.43
CA SER A 212 18.69 16.31 1.63
C SER A 212 17.28 16.91 1.63
N VAL A 213 16.55 16.75 2.73
CA VAL A 213 15.45 17.67 3.01
C VAL A 213 16.13 18.99 3.37
N LYS A 214 16.73 19.65 2.36
CA LYS A 214 16.80 21.11 2.39
C LYS A 214 15.36 21.52 2.36
N ASN A 215 14.81 21.63 3.55
CA ASN A 215 13.81 22.59 3.88
C ASN A 215 14.30 23.92 3.29
N SER A 216 13.98 24.16 2.03
CA SER A 216 13.49 25.47 1.67
C SER A 216 12.18 25.59 2.46
N VAL A 217 12.31 25.81 3.78
CA VAL A 217 11.22 26.43 4.53
C VAL A 217 11.07 27.74 3.78
N LYS A 218 10.13 27.78 2.84
CA LYS A 218 9.64 29.04 2.32
C LYS A 218 9.18 29.74 3.57
N GLN A 219 9.97 30.70 4.03
CA GLN A 219 9.61 31.48 5.19
C GLN A 219 8.44 32.32 4.71
N TYR A 220 7.26 32.08 5.24
CA TYR A 220 6.11 32.88 4.87
C TYR A 220 6.00 34.05 5.84
N ILE A 221 5.72 35.23 5.32
CA ILE A 221 5.41 36.42 6.11
C ILE A 221 4.01 36.91 5.75
N ILE A 222 3.38 37.59 6.70
CA ILE A 222 2.17 38.35 6.42
C ILE A 222 2.54 39.69 5.77
N GLN A 223 1.90 40.01 4.66
CA GLN A 223 2.01 41.31 3.99
C GLN A 223 0.60 41.85 3.75
N ASP A 224 0.17 42.79 4.58
CA ASP A 224 -1.12 43.47 4.44
C ASP A 224 -0.89 44.99 4.41
N PRO A 225 -1.40 45.73 3.41
CA PRO A 225 -1.33 47.20 3.38
C PRO A 225 -1.95 47.88 4.60
N ASP A 226 -2.92 47.21 5.25
CA ASP A 226 -3.59 47.71 6.46
C ASP A 226 -2.71 47.57 7.73
N GLY A 227 -1.49 47.02 7.58
CA GLY A 227 -0.52 46.82 8.67
C GLY A 227 -0.74 45.54 9.50
N TYR A 228 -1.88 44.86 9.31
CA TYR A 228 -2.16 43.56 9.92
C TYR A 228 -3.20 42.79 9.12
N THR A 229 -3.23 41.47 9.29
CA THR A 229 -4.29 40.59 8.79
C THR A 229 -4.99 39.85 9.92
N ASN A 230 -6.22 39.41 9.67
CA ASN A 230 -7.00 38.64 10.65
C ASN A 230 -6.84 37.14 10.40
N LEU A 231 -6.39 36.43 11.44
CA LEU A 231 -6.48 34.98 11.51
C LEU A 231 -7.91 34.58 11.82
N ARG A 232 -8.54 33.81 10.93
CA ARG A 232 -9.96 33.42 11.06
C ARG A 232 -10.11 31.95 11.41
N LYS A 233 -11.24 31.60 12.02
CA LYS A 233 -11.54 30.22 12.40
C LYS A 233 -11.76 29.30 11.19
N ASP A 234 -12.23 29.84 10.06
CA ASP A 234 -12.53 29.10 8.84
C ASP A 234 -12.36 29.99 7.59
N LYS A 235 -12.51 29.44 6.38
CA LYS A 235 -12.26 30.02 5.05
C LYS A 235 -13.31 31.07 4.62
N ASN A 236 -13.63 32.04 5.47
CA ASN A 236 -14.66 33.04 5.19
C ASN A 236 -14.36 34.38 5.89
N THR A 237 -14.53 35.49 5.17
CA THR A 237 -14.29 36.86 5.64
C THR A 237 -15.24 37.36 6.73
N SER A 238 -16.38 36.71 6.93
CA SER A 238 -17.41 37.12 7.91
C SER A 238 -17.34 36.34 9.23
N LEU A 239 -16.47 35.33 9.33
CA LEU A 239 -16.37 34.47 10.51
C LEU A 239 -15.43 35.02 11.57
N ALA A 240 -15.54 34.44 12.77
CA ALA A 240 -14.82 34.83 13.98
C ALA A 240 -13.31 35.01 13.75
N ILE A 241 -12.81 36.15 14.20
CA ILE A 241 -11.39 36.49 14.20
C ILE A 241 -10.80 35.86 15.46
N LEU A 242 -9.82 34.98 15.28
CA LEU A 242 -9.07 34.35 16.36
C LEU A 242 -7.97 35.29 16.87
N GLN A 243 -7.25 35.94 15.95
CA GLN A 243 -6.11 36.81 16.27
C GLN A 243 -5.84 37.81 15.14
N LYS A 244 -5.22 38.94 15.48
CA LYS A 244 -4.57 39.84 14.51
C LYS A 244 -3.08 39.48 14.37
N ILE A 245 -2.60 39.37 13.14
CA ILE A 245 -1.21 39.06 12.79
C ILE A 245 -0.64 40.29 12.09
N ASN A 246 0.44 40.86 12.61
CA ASN A 246 0.99 42.09 12.04
C ASN A 246 1.71 41.82 10.71
N SER A 247 1.70 42.81 9.81
CA SER A 247 2.52 42.76 8.60
C SER A 247 4.01 42.64 8.96
N GLY A 248 4.75 41.81 8.22
CA GLY A 248 6.12 41.41 8.50
C GLY A 248 6.26 40.23 9.48
N GLU A 249 5.18 39.77 10.12
CA GLU A 249 5.25 38.62 11.02
C GLU A 249 5.41 37.31 10.24
N SER A 250 6.41 36.50 10.63
CA SER A 250 6.63 35.17 10.06
C SER A 250 5.56 34.19 10.53
N ILE A 251 5.09 33.36 9.62
CA ILE A 251 4.06 32.34 9.84
C ILE A 251 4.51 30.99 9.28
N GLU A 252 3.94 29.91 9.81
CA GLU A 252 4.06 28.56 9.26
C GLU A 252 2.82 28.27 8.41
N VAL A 253 2.98 27.92 7.14
CA VAL A 253 1.85 27.53 6.27
C VAL A 253 1.68 26.02 6.32
N ILE A 254 0.56 25.57 6.90
CA ILE A 254 0.21 24.15 7.07
C ILE A 254 -0.49 23.62 5.82
N ASN A 255 -1.37 24.42 5.20
CA ASN A 255 -2.04 24.05 3.95
C ASN A 255 -2.27 25.30 3.10
N ASN A 256 -1.84 25.28 1.83
CA ASN A 256 -1.93 26.37 0.87
C ASN A 256 -2.88 26.08 -0.32
N THR A 257 -3.85 25.18 -0.13
CA THR A 257 -4.79 24.79 -1.19
C THR A 257 -5.96 25.77 -1.27
N GLY A 258 -6.10 26.44 -2.42
CA GLY A 258 -7.18 27.39 -2.70
C GLY A 258 -6.85 28.82 -2.23
N ASP A 259 -7.88 29.63 -1.99
CA ASP A 259 -7.73 31.05 -1.65
C ASP A 259 -7.45 31.32 -0.18
N TRP A 260 -7.64 30.31 0.68
CA TRP A 260 -7.48 30.42 2.12
C TRP A 260 -6.43 29.44 2.61
N PHE A 261 -5.34 29.99 3.10
CA PHE A 261 -4.24 29.21 3.64
C PHE A 261 -4.48 28.94 5.11
N LEU A 262 -4.34 27.68 5.52
CA LEU A 262 -4.26 27.29 6.92
C LEU A 262 -2.84 27.56 7.39
N ILE A 263 -2.69 28.40 8.41
CA ILE A 263 -1.40 28.82 8.93
C ILE A 263 -1.35 28.67 10.44
N LYS A 264 -0.14 28.65 10.99
CA LYS A 264 0.13 28.72 12.42
C LYS A 264 1.03 29.92 12.71
N THR A 265 0.61 30.70 13.71
CA THR A 265 1.32 31.91 14.16
C THR A 265 2.48 31.56 15.08
N LYS A 266 3.40 32.51 15.32
CA LYS A 266 4.48 32.35 16.31
C LYS A 266 3.97 32.07 17.72
N LYS A 267 2.74 32.51 18.03
CA LYS A 267 2.06 32.25 19.30
C LYS A 267 1.42 30.85 19.37
N GLY A 268 1.62 30.01 18.35
CA GLY A 268 1.12 28.64 18.29
C GLY A 268 -0.33 28.50 17.85
N MET A 269 -1.00 29.61 17.51
CA MET A 269 -2.41 29.61 17.13
C MET A 269 -2.60 29.31 15.65
N THR A 270 -3.51 28.38 15.34
CA THR A 270 -3.79 27.91 13.98
C THR A 270 -5.12 28.46 13.47
N GLY A 271 -5.16 28.89 12.20
CA GLY A 271 -6.37 29.38 11.55
C GLY A 271 -6.13 29.76 10.09
N TYR A 272 -7.12 30.40 9.46
CA TYR A 272 -7.11 30.70 8.04
C TYR A 272 -6.82 32.18 7.75
N VAL A 273 -5.99 32.42 6.75
CA VAL A 273 -5.73 33.74 6.16
C VAL A 273 -5.87 33.67 4.64
N HIS A 274 -6.29 34.76 4.02
CA HIS A 274 -6.42 34.78 2.56
C HIS A 274 -5.02 34.81 1.91
N LYS A 275 -4.82 34.05 0.83
CA LYS A 275 -3.52 33.89 0.15
C LYS A 275 -2.88 35.21 -0.24
N SER A 276 -3.69 36.23 -0.56
CA SER A 276 -3.22 37.57 -0.95
C SER A 276 -2.47 38.31 0.16
N ARG A 277 -2.48 37.79 1.38
CA ARG A 277 -1.80 38.36 2.55
C ARG A 277 -0.55 37.58 2.93
N VAL A 278 -0.23 36.50 2.21
CA VAL A 278 0.89 35.61 2.50
C VAL A 278 1.94 35.75 1.40
N GLN A 279 3.16 36.11 1.78
CA GLN A 279 4.28 36.25 0.87
C GLN A 279 5.42 35.31 1.27
N VAL A 280 6.14 34.78 0.28
CA VAL A 280 7.38 34.03 0.50
C VAL A 280 8.51 35.05 0.71
N ASN A 281 9.22 34.91 1.83
CA ASN A 281 10.44 35.63 2.20
C ASN A 281 11.67 34.97 1.56
#